data_AF-A0A7V8BJW5-F1
#
_entry.id   AF-A0A7V8BJW5-F1
#
_cell.length_a   1.000
_cell.length_b   1.000
_cell.length_c   1.000
_cell.angle_alpha   90.00
_cell.angle_beta   90.00
_cell.angle_gamma   90.00
#
_symmetry.space_group_name_H-M   'P 1'
#
loop_
_entity.id
_entity.type
_entity.pdbx_description
1 polymer ?
#
loop_
_entity_poly.entity_id
_entity_poly.type
_entity_poly.pdbx_seq_one_letter_code
_entity_poly.pdbx_strand_id
1 'polypeptide(L)' 'RYTELMMLAAGPFAMPFVREAMEAGWQGDWFARFGDCAPLASNYFNYRKTTIYGGSNEVQRNIVAQTVLG' A
#
# COMPACT_ATOMS: atom_id res chain seq x y z
N ARG A 1 -0.49 -5.86 6.98
CA ARG A 1 0.70 -6.60 6.50
C ARG A 1 0.52 -7.18 5.10
N TYR A 2 -0.68 -7.59 4.67
CA TYR A 2 -0.87 -8.14 3.32
C TYR A 2 -0.36 -7.21 2.19
N THR A 3 -0.70 -5.92 2.25
CA THR A 3 -0.20 -4.90 1.29
C THR A 3 1.32 -4.76 1.29
N GLU A 4 1.96 -4.89 2.45
CA GLU A 4 3.42 -4.88 2.60
C GLU A 4 4.08 -6.11 1.98
N LEU A 5 3.48 -7.29 2.19
CA LEU A 5 3.96 -8.53 1.59
C LEU A 5 3.83 -8.50 0.07
N MET A 6 2.76 -7.91 -0.47
CA MET A 6 2.62 -7.74 -1.92
C MET A 6 3.67 -6.80 -2.49
N MET A 7 4.01 -5.70 -1.80
CA MET A 7 5.13 -4.82 -2.18
C MET A 7 6.46 -5.59 -2.23
N LEU A 8 6.73 -6.42 -1.22
CA LEU A 8 7.97 -7.21 -1.16
C LEU A 8 8.01 -8.28 -2.25
N ALA A 9 6.88 -8.95 -2.53
CA ALA A 9 6.79 -9.98 -3.56
C ALA A 9 6.93 -9.40 -4.98
N ALA A 10 6.35 -8.23 -5.24
CA ALA A 10 6.44 -7.56 -6.53
C ALA A 10 7.81 -6.87 -6.75
N GLY A 11 8.49 -6.47 -5.67
CA GLY A 11 9.84 -5.90 -5.73
C GLY A 11 9.90 -4.64 -6.60
N PRO A 12 10.83 -4.54 -7.57
CA PRO A 12 10.95 -3.38 -8.46
C PRO A 12 9.70 -3.07 -9.26
N PHE A 13 8.82 -4.04 -9.51
CA PHE A 13 7.58 -3.83 -10.26
C PHE A 13 6.50 -3.07 -9.49
N ALA A 14 6.66 -2.90 -8.17
CA ALA A 14 5.73 -2.13 -7.34
C ALA A 14 6.00 -0.62 -7.33
N MET A 15 7.17 -0.19 -7.82
CA MET A 15 7.65 1.20 -7.75
C MET A 15 7.25 2.10 -8.95
N PRO A 16 7.12 1.61 -10.19
CA PRO A 16 6.85 2.46 -11.35
C PRO A 16 5.49 3.15 -11.24
N PHE A 17 5.51 4.46 -11.52
CA PHE A 17 4.30 5.27 -11.66
C PHE A 17 4.18 5.69 -13.13
N VAL A 18 3.45 4.89 -13.92
CA VAL A 18 3.26 5.08 -15.36
C VAL A 18 1.94 5.81 -15.58
N ARG A 19 2.00 7.08 -16.01
CA ARG A 19 0.79 7.92 -16.18
C ARG A 19 -0.02 7.50 -17.40
N GLU A 20 0.68 7.07 -18.43
CA GLU A 20 0.16 6.56 -19.69
C GLU A 20 -0.72 5.33 -19.46
N ALA A 21 -0.43 4.53 -18.43
CA ALA A 21 -1.23 3.38 -18.02
C ALA A 21 -2.61 3.75 -17.47
N MET A 22 -2.85 5.02 -17.18
CA MET A 22 -4.14 5.54 -16.71
C MET A 22 -5.02 6.04 -17.87
N GLU A 23 -4.49 6.06 -19.09
CA GLU A 23 -5.21 6.48 -20.30
C GLU A 23 -6.05 5.33 -20.87
N ALA A 24 -7.23 5.65 -21.40
CA ALA A 24 -8.11 4.66 -22.00
C ALA A 24 -7.46 4.04 -23.25
N GLY A 25 -7.48 2.70 -23.33
CA GLY A 25 -6.94 1.97 -24.48
C GLY A 25 -5.43 1.74 -24.44
N TRP A 26 -4.75 2.11 -23.35
CA TRP A 26 -3.34 1.76 -23.17
C TRP A 26 -3.12 0.25 -23.23
N GLN A 27 -2.30 -0.19 -24.20
CA GLN A 27 -1.93 -1.60 -24.38
C GLN A 27 -0.64 -1.97 -23.65
N GLY A 28 0.11 -0.94 -23.22
CA GLY A 28 1.40 -1.03 -22.58
C GLY A 28 2.51 -1.70 -23.40
N ASP A 29 3.69 -1.75 -22.82
CA ASP A 29 4.87 -2.45 -23.34
C ASP A 29 5.06 -3.78 -22.57
N TRP A 30 6.28 -4.33 -22.51
CA TRP A 30 6.54 -5.55 -21.75
C TRP A 30 6.21 -5.42 -20.25
N PHE A 31 6.19 -4.20 -19.69
CA PHE A 31 5.78 -3.92 -18.31
C PHE A 31 4.28 -4.15 -18.08
N ALA A 32 3.45 -4.14 -19.13
CA ALA A 32 2.01 -4.41 -19.02
C ALA A 32 1.71 -5.81 -18.46
N ARG A 33 2.61 -6.79 -18.67
CA ARG A 33 2.47 -8.13 -18.06
C ARG A 33 2.50 -8.12 -16.53
N PHE A 34 2.99 -7.04 -15.93
CA PHE A 34 2.99 -6.82 -14.48
C PHE A 34 2.08 -5.64 -14.09
N GLY A 35 1.09 -5.30 -14.93
CA GLY A 35 0.16 -4.20 -14.68
C GLY A 35 -0.55 -4.29 -13.32
N ASP A 36 -0.82 -5.51 -12.83
CA ASP A 36 -1.40 -5.75 -11.51
C ASP A 36 -0.51 -5.27 -10.34
N CYS A 37 0.78 -5.08 -10.58
CA CYS A 37 1.72 -4.56 -9.58
C CYS A 37 1.71 -3.02 -9.49
N ALA A 38 1.20 -2.32 -10.52
CA ALA A 38 1.16 -0.87 -10.57
C ALA A 38 0.44 -0.19 -9.38
N PRO A 39 -0.72 -0.69 -8.88
CA PRO A 39 -1.40 -0.05 -7.75
C PRO A 39 -0.78 -0.35 -6.38
N LEU A 40 0.22 -1.24 -6.27
CA LEU A 40 0.68 -1.76 -4.98
C LEU A 40 1.28 -0.68 -4.07
N ALA A 41 2.10 0.23 -4.60
CA ALA A 41 2.68 1.32 -3.80
C ALA A 41 1.59 2.25 -3.25
N SER A 42 0.65 2.67 -4.09
CA SER A 42 -0.48 3.51 -3.66
C SER A 42 -1.31 2.83 -2.58
N ASN A 43 -1.64 1.55 -2.77
CA ASN A 43 -2.39 0.76 -1.80
C ASN A 43 -1.65 0.64 -0.46
N TYR A 44 -0.34 0.34 -0.49
CA TYR A 44 0.47 0.24 0.72
C TYR A 44 0.53 1.58 1.48
N PHE A 45 0.81 2.68 0.80
CA PHE A 45 0.90 4.00 1.43
C PHE A 45 -0.46 4.47 1.98
N ASN A 46 -1.54 4.24 1.25
CA ASN A 46 -2.89 4.56 1.72
C ASN A 46 -3.31 3.72 2.94
N TYR A 47 -2.88 2.46 3.02
CA TYR A 47 -3.13 1.64 4.20
C TYR A 47 -2.25 2.05 5.39
N ARG A 48 -0.99 2.42 5.15
CA ARG A 48 -0.06 2.83 6.20
C ARG A 48 -0.48 4.14 6.86
N LYS A 49 -0.94 5.12 6.07
CA LYS A 49 -1.31 6.44 6.60
C LYS A 49 -2.41 6.37 7.66
N THR A 50 -3.42 5.51 7.48
CA THR A 50 -4.56 5.41 8.41
C THR A 50 -4.13 5.01 9.82
N THR A 51 -3.07 4.20 9.93
CA THR A 51 -2.50 3.75 11.20
C THR A 51 -1.59 4.77 11.90
N ILE A 52 -1.46 5.98 11.35
CA ILE A 52 -0.58 7.05 11.84
C ILE A 52 -1.40 8.28 12.24
N TYR A 53 -2.14 8.89 11.30
CA TYR A 53 -2.78 10.19 11.55
C TYR A 53 -4.08 10.10 12.34
N GLY A 54 -4.75 8.95 12.39
CA GLY A 54 -5.93 8.71 13.23
C GLY A 54 -5.59 8.43 14.70
N GLY A 55 -4.34 8.65 15.10
CA GLY A 55 -3.73 8.10 16.29
C GLY A 55 -2.91 6.86 15.93
N SER A 56 -1.62 6.86 16.29
CA SER A 56 -0.73 5.73 16.03
C SER A 56 -1.30 4.44 16.62
N ASN A 57 -1.17 3.33 15.90
CA ASN A 57 -1.51 2.00 16.42
C ASN A 57 -0.88 1.70 17.78
N GLU A 58 0.32 2.22 18.05
CA GLU A 58 1.00 2.06 19.33
C GLU A 58 0.27 2.80 20.46
N VAL A 59 -0.12 4.05 20.22
CA VAL A 59 -0.88 4.88 21.16
C VAL A 59 -2.24 4.25 21.43
N GLN A 60 -2.96 3.84 20.37
CA GLN A 60 -4.27 3.19 20.49
C GLN A 60 -4.18 1.88 21.28
N ARG A 61 -3.13 1.08 21.07
CA ARG A 61 -2.93 -0.14 21.85
C ARG A 61 -2.69 0.14 23.33
N ASN A 62 -1.92 1.18 23.66
CA ASN A 62 -1.68 1.57 25.05
C ASN A 62 -2.97 2.08 25.73
N ILE A 63 -3.77 2.90 25.03
CA ILE A 63 -5.07 3.37 25.54
C ILE A 63 -5.99 2.18 25.81
N VAL A 64 -6.11 1.24 24.87
CA VAL A 64 -6.93 0.02 25.06
C VAL A 64 -6.41 -0.81 26.23
N ALA A 65 -5.09 -0.99 26.36
CA ALA A 65 -4.50 -1.72 27.48
C ALA A 65 -4.81 -1.07 28.83
N GLN A 66 -4.66 0.24 28.96
CA GLN A 66 -5.02 0.99 30.18
C GLN A 66 -6.52 0.88 30.48
N THR A 67 -7.36 1.04 29.46
CA THR A 67 -8.82 1.00 29.63
C THR A 67 -9.32 -0.38 30.06
N VAL A 68 -8.66 -1.45 29.61
CA VAL A 68 -9.07 -2.84 29.90
C VAL A 68 -8.41 -3.40 31.16
N LEU A 69 -7.15 -3.05 31.43
CA LEU A 69 -6.35 -3.68 32.50
C LEU A 69 -6.16 -2.81 33.75
N GLY A 70 -6.36 -1.49 33.67
CA GLY A 70 -6.09 -0.54 34.77
C GLY A 70 -4.66 -0.03 34.77
#